data_AF-A0A2D6EF72-F1
#
_entry.id   AF-A0A2D6EF72-F1
#
_cell.length_a   1.000
_cell.length_b   1.000
_cell.length_c   1.000
_cell.angle_alpha   90.00
_cell.angle_beta   90.00
_cell.angle_gamma   90.00
#
_symmetry.space_group_name_H-M   'P 1'
#
loop_
_entity.id
_entity.type
_entity.pdbx_description
1 polymer ?
#
loop_
_entity_poly.entity_id
_entity_poly.type
_entity_poly.pdbx_seq_one_letter_code
_entity_poly.pdbx_strand_id
1 'polypeptide(L)'
;MTISRIDHINISTTDFAATVAFYRDMLGLVPKPPPGMDPELNSWMVDGAGNALIHVNTRPAPREPGPINHVAFACTGYDDYLARLRGAGHEVTESDLRDTAGVRQIFVFGPEGTRVELNFKEPPAS
;
A
#
# COMPACT_ATOMS: atom_id res chain seq x y z
N MET A 1 7.06 6.53 -17.66
CA MET A 1 7.45 6.47 -16.23
C MET A 1 7.12 7.77 -15.47
N THR A 2 6.15 7.79 -14.54
CA THR A 2 5.87 8.94 -13.63
C THR A 2 5.41 8.51 -12.24
N ILE A 3 5.57 9.39 -11.23
CA ILE A 3 4.90 9.32 -9.92
C ILE A 3 3.95 10.51 -9.84
N SER A 4 2.67 10.27 -9.55
CA SER A 4 1.64 11.32 -9.52
C SER A 4 1.31 11.82 -8.11
N ARG A 5 1.30 10.92 -7.13
CA ARG A 5 0.98 11.20 -5.72
C ARG A 5 1.45 10.06 -4.83
N ILE A 6 1.45 10.30 -3.52
CA ILE A 6 1.32 9.23 -2.54
C ILE A 6 -0.04 8.57 -2.78
N ASP A 7 -0.05 7.25 -2.92
CA ASP A 7 -1.28 6.47 -3.08
C ASP A 7 -1.87 6.15 -1.72
N HIS A 8 -1.09 5.51 -0.85
CA HIS A 8 -1.49 5.19 0.51
C HIS A 8 -0.29 5.00 1.44
N ILE A 9 -0.54 5.01 2.75
CA ILE A 9 0.39 4.55 3.78
C ILE A 9 -0.16 3.27 4.38
N ASN A 10 0.65 2.22 4.39
CA ASN A 10 0.29 1.00 5.10
C ASN A 10 0.85 1.05 6.50
N ILE A 11 -0.02 0.84 7.47
CA ILE A 11 0.34 0.69 8.87
C ILE A 11 -0.06 -0.69 9.35
N SER A 12 0.62 -1.15 10.39
CA SER A 12 0.13 -2.27 11.17
C SER A 12 -0.05 -1.88 12.64
N THR A 13 -0.92 -2.61 13.30
CA THR A 13 -1.34 -2.33 14.68
C THR A 13 -1.59 -3.62 15.45
N THR A 14 -1.40 -3.56 16.76
CA THR A 14 -1.78 -4.64 17.69
C THR A 14 -3.20 -4.44 18.24
N ASP A 15 -3.76 -3.24 18.07
CA ASP A 15 -5.13 -2.90 18.46
C ASP A 15 -5.87 -2.34 17.24
N PHE A 16 -6.43 -3.26 16.46
CA PHE A 16 -7.11 -2.95 15.21
C PHE A 16 -8.34 -2.08 15.42
N ALA A 17 -9.18 -2.44 16.39
CA ALA A 17 -10.42 -1.73 16.68
C ALA A 17 -10.15 -0.28 17.10
N ALA A 18 -9.20 -0.04 18.01
CA ALA A 18 -8.86 1.31 18.43
C ALA A 18 -8.24 2.14 17.28
N THR A 19 -7.41 1.51 16.45
CA THR A 19 -6.77 2.19 15.30
C THR A 19 -7.82 2.61 14.27
N VAL A 20 -8.71 1.71 13.88
CA VAL A 20 -9.80 2.02 12.94
C VAL A 20 -10.72 3.10 13.51
N ALA A 21 -11.06 3.02 14.80
CA ALA A 21 -11.88 4.02 15.47
C ALA A 21 -11.22 5.41 15.44
N PHE A 22 -9.91 5.51 15.67
CA PHE A 22 -9.20 6.79 15.59
C PHE A 22 -9.32 7.43 14.20
N TYR A 23 -9.01 6.69 13.13
CA TYR A 23 -9.08 7.22 11.76
C TYR A 23 -10.52 7.57 11.34
N ARG A 24 -11.51 6.82 11.84
CA ARG A 24 -12.92 7.10 11.58
C ARG A 24 -13.42 8.32 12.34
N ASP A 25 -13.29 8.30 13.66
CA ASP A 25 -13.97 9.26 14.52
C ASP A 25 -13.24 10.59 14.59
N MET A 26 -11.90 10.58 14.56
CA MET A 26 -11.10 11.80 14.70
C MET A 26 -10.75 12.42 13.34
N LEU A 27 -10.60 11.59 12.30
CA LEU A 27 -10.14 12.05 10.97
C LEU A 27 -11.20 11.94 9.87
N GLY A 28 -12.38 11.37 10.18
CA GLY A 28 -13.51 11.30 9.25
C GLY A 28 -13.33 10.31 8.09
N LEU A 29 -12.38 9.38 8.19
CA LEU A 29 -12.17 8.36 7.16
C LEU A 29 -13.18 7.21 7.31
N VAL A 30 -13.62 6.65 6.19
CA VAL A 30 -14.58 5.55 6.17
C VAL A 30 -13.85 4.21 6.07
N PRO A 31 -14.00 3.29 7.05
CA PRO A 31 -13.41 1.96 6.93
C PRO A 31 -14.11 1.16 5.83
N LYS A 32 -13.32 0.46 5.00
CA LYS A 32 -13.81 -0.49 4.01
C LYS A 32 -12.97 -1.78 4.04
N PRO A 33 -13.61 -2.96 3.89
CA PRO A 33 -12.87 -4.20 3.83
C PRO A 33 -12.05 -4.28 2.53
N PRO A 34 -10.75 -4.63 2.59
CA PRO A 34 -9.98 -4.92 1.40
C PRO A 34 -10.51 -6.20 0.71
N PRO A 35 -10.54 -6.27 -0.64
CA PRO A 35 -10.93 -7.48 -1.35
C PRO A 35 -10.09 -8.69 -0.95
N GLY A 36 -10.75 -9.81 -0.61
CA GLY A 36 -10.08 -11.07 -0.30
C GLY A 36 -9.32 -11.13 1.02
N MET A 37 -9.44 -10.12 1.89
CA MET A 37 -8.80 -10.08 3.20
C MET A 37 -9.84 -10.17 4.33
N ASP A 38 -9.41 -10.68 5.48
CA ASP A 38 -10.24 -10.76 6.68
C ASP A 38 -10.60 -9.34 7.19
N PRO A 39 -11.89 -8.96 7.21
CA PRO A 39 -12.33 -7.62 7.62
C PRO A 39 -12.18 -7.37 9.13
N GLU A 40 -12.00 -8.42 9.94
CA GLU A 40 -11.71 -8.27 11.38
C GLU A 40 -10.25 -7.92 11.63
N LEU A 41 -9.38 -8.15 10.64
CA LEU A 41 -7.95 -7.95 10.75
C LEU A 41 -7.42 -6.84 9.83
N ASN A 42 -8.19 -6.41 8.82
CA ASN A 42 -7.73 -5.48 7.79
C ASN A 42 -8.80 -4.46 7.41
N SER A 43 -8.40 -3.21 7.21
CA SER A 43 -9.28 -2.14 6.75
C SER A 43 -8.55 -1.12 5.88
N TRP A 44 -9.20 -0.68 4.82
CA TRP A 44 -8.84 0.53 4.07
C TRP A 44 -9.59 1.71 4.67
N MET A 45 -8.87 2.73 5.14
CA MET A 45 -9.46 3.98 5.60
C MET A 45 -9.58 4.94 4.41
N VAL A 46 -10.82 5.18 3.99
CA VAL A 46 -11.16 5.82 2.72
C VAL A 46 -11.62 7.26 2.95
N ASP A 47 -11.16 8.20 2.12
CA ASP A 47 -11.60 9.60 2.15
C ASP A 47 -12.97 9.82 1.48
N GLY A 48 -13.46 11.06 1.50
CA GLY A 48 -14.73 11.43 0.87
C GLY A 48 -14.75 11.31 -0.67
N ALA A 49 -13.59 11.20 -1.32
CA ALA A 49 -13.45 11.01 -2.76
C ALA A 49 -13.30 9.53 -3.15
N GLY A 50 -13.27 8.61 -2.18
CA GLY A 50 -13.12 7.18 -2.42
C GLY A 50 -11.67 6.69 -2.47
N ASN A 51 -10.68 7.50 -2.11
CA ASN A 51 -9.28 7.09 -2.04
C ASN A 51 -8.98 6.37 -0.72
N ALA A 52 -8.42 5.17 -0.77
CA ALA A 52 -7.93 4.47 0.41
C ALA A 52 -6.57 5.04 0.85
N LEU A 53 -6.58 5.97 1.81
CA LEU A 53 -5.36 6.69 2.21
C LEU A 53 -4.49 5.90 3.18
N ILE A 54 -5.11 5.16 4.10
CA ILE A 54 -4.42 4.37 5.12
C ILE A 54 -4.88 2.92 5.04
N HIS A 55 -3.95 1.99 4.84
CA HIS A 55 -4.21 0.56 4.93
C HIS A 55 -3.82 0.08 6.33
N VAL A 56 -4.79 -0.38 7.12
CA VAL A 56 -4.57 -0.85 8.49
C VAL A 56 -4.60 -2.37 8.48
N ASN A 57 -3.51 -3.00 8.95
CA ASN A 57 -3.41 -4.45 9.07
C ASN A 57 -3.11 -4.84 10.52
N THR A 58 -3.75 -5.88 11.02
CA THR A 58 -3.43 -6.43 12.33
C THR A 58 -2.08 -7.15 12.29
N ARG A 59 -1.30 -7.01 13.36
CA ARG A 59 -0.09 -7.80 13.58
C ARG A 59 0.01 -8.26 15.04
N PRO A 60 0.65 -9.41 15.30
CA PRO A 60 1.01 -9.79 16.66
C PRO A 60 2.08 -8.84 17.23
N ALA A 61 2.07 -8.66 18.56
CA ALA A 61 3.15 -8.00 19.29
C ALA A 61 4.36 -8.95 19.45
N PRO A 62 5.60 -8.44 19.65
CA PRO A 62 6.03 -7.05 19.62
C PRO A 62 6.62 -6.62 18.26
N ARG A 63 6.74 -5.30 18.01
CA ARG A 63 7.62 -4.78 16.96
C ARG A 63 8.33 -3.48 17.35
N GLU A 64 9.66 -3.57 17.31
CA GLU A 64 10.57 -2.50 16.89
C GLU A 64 10.85 -2.70 15.38
N PRO A 65 10.83 -1.68 14.51
CA PRO A 65 10.37 -0.31 14.72
C PRO A 65 8.97 -0.05 14.11
N GLY A 66 8.23 0.86 14.77
CA GLY A 66 7.17 1.73 14.21
C GLY A 66 5.88 1.10 13.64
N PRO A 67 4.77 1.86 13.55
CA PRO A 67 3.53 1.38 12.94
C PRO A 67 3.58 1.35 11.41
N ILE A 68 4.40 2.18 10.77
CA ILE A 68 4.48 2.30 9.31
C ILE A 68 5.16 1.06 8.73
N ASN A 69 4.44 0.36 7.85
CA ASN A 69 4.96 -0.77 7.10
C ASN A 69 5.64 -0.31 5.81
N HIS A 70 4.97 0.53 5.03
CA HIS A 70 5.47 1.09 3.77
C HIS A 70 4.67 2.33 3.35
N VAL A 71 5.25 3.08 2.41
CA VAL A 71 4.57 4.13 1.66
C VAL A 71 4.41 3.66 0.22
N ALA A 72 3.22 3.87 -0.34
CA ALA A 72 2.91 3.52 -1.72
C ALA A 72 2.76 4.77 -2.59
N PHE A 73 3.15 4.66 -3.86
CA PHE A 73 3.03 5.71 -4.86
C PHE A 73 2.18 5.27 -6.05
N ALA A 74 1.36 6.17 -6.57
CA ALA A 74 0.59 5.94 -7.80
C ALA A 74 1.45 6.28 -9.01
N CYS A 75 1.75 5.26 -9.82
CA CYS A 75 2.77 5.29 -10.86
C CYS A 75 2.24 4.90 -12.24
N THR A 76 2.97 5.34 -13.27
CA THR A 76 2.84 4.88 -14.66
C THR A 76 4.17 4.39 -15.20
N GLY A 77 4.15 3.50 -16.19
CA GLY A 77 5.33 2.90 -16.81
C GLY A 77 5.91 1.77 -15.95
N TYR A 78 5.12 0.71 -15.74
CA TYR A 78 5.54 -0.47 -14.96
C TYR A 78 6.87 -1.05 -15.46
N ASP A 79 6.95 -1.37 -16.76
CA ASP A 79 8.11 -2.07 -17.32
C ASP A 79 9.37 -1.19 -17.27
N ASP A 80 9.22 0.13 -17.47
CA ASP A 80 10.30 1.11 -17.33
C ASP A 80 10.87 1.12 -15.90
N TYR A 81 10.00 1.15 -14.88
CA TYR A 81 10.43 1.13 -13.48
C TYR A 81 11.12 -0.19 -13.12
N LEU A 82 10.55 -1.31 -13.55
CA LEU A 82 11.11 -2.63 -13.30
C LEU A 82 12.50 -2.78 -13.91
N ALA A 83 12.66 -2.38 -15.18
CA ALA A 83 13.94 -2.40 -15.87
C ALA A 83 14.96 -1.47 -15.19
N ARG A 84 14.54 -0.27 -14.79
CA ARG A 84 15.42 0.69 -14.09
C ARG A 84 15.90 0.16 -12.74
N LEU A 85 15.00 -0.39 -11.93
CA LEU A 85 15.33 -0.90 -10.59
C LEU A 85 16.26 -2.12 -10.67
N ARG A 86 15.93 -3.09 -11.52
CA ARG A 86 16.78 -4.27 -11.75
C ARG A 86 18.12 -3.92 -12.36
N GLY A 87 18.14 -3.01 -13.34
CA GLY A 87 19.38 -2.53 -13.97
C GLY A 87 20.31 -1.80 -13.00
N ALA A 88 19.76 -1.19 -11.94
CA ALA A 88 20.53 -0.59 -10.86
C ALA A 88 20.89 -1.58 -9.73
N GLY A 89 20.55 -2.86 -9.85
CA GLY A 89 20.90 -3.91 -8.89
C GLY A 89 19.99 -4.01 -7.66
N HIS A 90 18.80 -3.38 -7.68
CA HIS A 90 17.84 -3.55 -6.58
C HIS A 90 17.13 -4.91 -6.65
N GLU A 91 16.97 -5.54 -5.49
CA GLU A 91 16.01 -6.63 -5.33
C GLU A 91 14.59 -6.07 -5.36
N VAL A 92 13.74 -6.68 -6.21
CA VAL A 92 12.35 -6.26 -6.42
C VAL A 92 11.42 -7.44 -6.19
N THR A 93 10.30 -7.20 -5.51
CA THR A 93 9.18 -8.13 -5.44
C THR A 93 8.03 -7.58 -6.28
N GLU A 94 7.49 -8.40 -7.18
CA GLU A 94 6.37 -8.04 -8.03
C GLU A 94 5.09 -8.72 -7.51
N SER A 95 3.96 -8.02 -7.60
CA SER A 95 2.63 -8.60 -7.38
C SER A 95 1.71 -8.18 -8.51
N ASP A 96 1.02 -9.16 -9.12
CA ASP A 96 0.04 -8.91 -10.18
C ASP A 96 -1.36 -9.22 -9.66
N LEU A 97 -2.10 -8.16 -9.34
CA LEU A 97 -3.46 -8.22 -8.82
C LEU A 97 -4.44 -7.58 -9.80
N ARG A 98 -4.13 -7.60 -11.10
CA ARG A 98 -5.00 -6.99 -12.12
C ARG A 98 -6.40 -7.61 -12.14
N ASP A 99 -6.50 -8.91 -11.94
CA ASP A 99 -7.79 -9.62 -12.00
C ASP A 99 -8.66 -9.40 -10.76
N THR A 100 -8.06 -9.08 -9.61
CA THR A 100 -8.77 -8.96 -8.32
C THR A 100 -8.89 -7.53 -7.81
N ALA A 101 -7.93 -6.66 -8.14
CA ALA A 101 -7.83 -5.29 -7.65
C ALA A 101 -7.43 -4.27 -8.74
N GLY A 102 -7.24 -4.70 -10.00
CA GLY A 102 -6.92 -3.80 -11.11
C GLY A 102 -5.57 -3.11 -11.00
N VAL A 103 -4.58 -3.73 -10.32
CA VAL A 103 -3.28 -3.13 -10.05
C VAL A 103 -2.14 -4.12 -10.20
N ARG A 104 -1.00 -3.66 -10.73
CA ARG A 104 0.31 -4.32 -10.58
C ARG A 104 1.16 -3.53 -9.59
N GLN A 105 1.98 -4.23 -8.83
CA GLN A 105 2.75 -3.63 -7.75
C GLN A 105 4.21 -4.03 -7.87
N ILE A 106 5.10 -3.08 -7.62
CA ILE A 106 6.53 -3.33 -7.40
C ILE A 106 6.87 -2.90 -5.99
N PHE A 107 7.46 -3.79 -5.21
CA PHE A 107 8.00 -3.50 -3.90
C PHE A 107 9.53 -3.46 -3.96
N VAL A 108 10.11 -2.44 -3.35
CA VAL A 108 11.56 -2.25 -3.27
C VAL A 108 11.92 -1.54 -1.95
N PHE A 109 13.15 -1.76 -1.47
CA PHE A 109 13.69 -1.00 -0.35
C PHE A 109 14.55 0.17 -0.85
N GLY A 110 14.30 1.35 -0.30
CA GLY A 110 15.18 2.50 -0.44
C GLY A 110 16.43 2.38 0.46
N PRO A 111 17.33 3.38 0.38
CA PRO A 111 18.39 3.53 1.36
C PRO A 111 17.81 3.55 2.78
N GLU A 112 18.54 2.99 3.75
CA GLU A 112 18.10 2.87 5.16
C GLU A 112 16.87 1.97 5.40
N GLY A 113 16.46 1.15 4.41
CA GLY A 113 15.44 0.12 4.62
C GLY A 113 14.00 0.62 4.60
N THR A 114 13.74 1.81 4.04
CA THR A 114 12.36 2.25 3.78
C THR A 114 11.71 1.36 2.73
N ARG A 115 10.63 0.66 3.09
CA ARG A 115 9.86 -0.13 2.13
C ARG A 115 8.98 0.79 1.29
N VAL A 116 9.12 0.69 -0.03
CA VAL A 116 8.36 1.46 -1.02
C VAL A 116 7.54 0.50 -1.88
N GLU A 117 6.29 0.87 -2.10
CA GLU A 117 5.39 0.22 -3.04
C GLU A 117 5.11 1.16 -4.22
N LEU A 118 5.21 0.66 -5.45
CA LEU A 118 4.84 1.38 -6.67
C LEU A 118 3.61 0.70 -7.26
N ASN A 119 2.49 1.42 -7.31
CA ASN A 119 1.20 0.93 -7.81
C ASN A 119 0.92 1.39 -9.22
N PHE A 120 0.61 0.45 -10.10
CA PHE A 120 0.34 0.67 -11.51
C PHE A 120 -1.06 0.16 -11.85
N LYS A 121 -1.99 1.09 -12.09
CA LYS A 121 -3.39 0.80 -12.50
C LYS A 121 -3.58 0.89 -14.01
N GLU A 122 -2.49 0.76 -14.77
CA GLU A 122 -2.49 0.83 -16.23
C GLU A 122 -3.21 -0.40 -16.80
N PRO A 123 -3.98 -0.24 -17.89
CA PRO A 123 -4.47 -1.40 -18.64
C PRO A 123 -3.29 -2.24 -19.16
N PRO A 124 -3.50 -3.54 -19.42
CA PRO A 124 -2.46 -4.38 -20.03
C PRO A 124 -1.89 -3.72 -21.28
N ALA A 125 -0.58 -3.79 -21.48
CA ALA A 125 0.02 -3.39 -22.75
C ALA A 125 -0.61 -4.22 -23.88
N SER A 126 -1.08 -3.54 -24.92
CA SER A 126 -1.65 -4.12 -26.14
C SER A 126 -0.62 -4.91 -26.94
#